data_AF-A0A9Q6AIP7-F1
#
_entry.id   AF-A0A9Q6AIP7-F1
#
_cell.length_a   1.000
_cell.length_b   1.000
_cell.length_c   1.000
_cell.angle_alpha   90.00
_cell.angle_beta   90.00
_cell.angle_gamma   90.00
#
_symmetry.space_group_name_H-M   'P 1'
#
loop_
_entity.id
_entity.type
_entity.pdbx_description
1 polymer ?
#
loop_
_entity_poly.entity_id
_entity_poly.type
_entity_poly.pdbx_seq_one_letter_code
_entity_poly.pdbx_strand_id
1 'polypeptide(L)' 'MLNDATCFKNIFIVTGYTDLRFGLDSLAAIIESKLGKNSIEPDTLYMFCGRRTDRIKCLVWESDGYLLLLE' A
#
# COMPACT_ATOMS: atom_id res chain seq x y z
N MET A 1 12.85 10.34 -5.00
CA MET A 1 12.63 10.20 -3.53
C MET A 1 11.17 10.52 -3.27
N LEU A 2 10.51 9.77 -2.39
CA LEU A 2 9.08 9.87 -2.05
C LEU A 2 8.55 11.29 -1.72
N ASN A 3 9.42 12.28 -1.58
CA ASN A 3 9.08 13.68 -1.30
C ASN A 3 8.14 14.32 -2.35
N ASP A 4 8.13 13.84 -3.58
CA ASP A 4 7.25 14.34 -4.65
C ASP A 4 6.06 13.40 -4.91
N ALA A 5 5.57 12.71 -3.88
CA ALA A 5 4.36 11.88 -3.93
C ALA A 5 3.05 12.72 -4.06
N THR A 6 3.13 13.94 -4.60
CA THR A 6 2.00 14.86 -4.75
C THR A 6 0.95 14.38 -5.75
N CYS A 7 1.25 13.35 -6.53
CA CYS A 7 0.31 12.72 -7.45
C CYS A 7 -0.76 11.87 -6.76
N PHE A 8 -0.54 11.46 -5.51
CA PHE A 8 -1.52 10.67 -4.76
C PHE A 8 -2.47 11.56 -3.98
N LYS A 9 -3.77 11.30 -4.10
CA LYS A 9 -4.82 11.97 -3.32
C LYS A 9 -4.70 11.63 -1.83
N ASN A 10 -4.42 10.37 -1.54
CA ASN A 10 -4.30 9.85 -0.19
C ASN A 10 -3.03 9.02 -0.03
N ILE A 11 -2.43 9.10 1.16
CA ILE A 11 -1.25 8.31 1.51
C ILE A 11 -1.47 7.68 2.88
N PHE A 12 -1.40 6.35 2.95
CA PHE A 12 -1.58 5.57 4.17
C PHE A 12 -0.35 4.72 4.48
N ILE A 13 -0.01 4.65 5.76
CA ILE A 13 0.95 3.66 6.29
C ILE A 13 0.15 2.58 7.01
N VAL A 14 0.26 1.35 6.53
CA VAL A 14 -0.35 0.18 7.17
C VAL A 14 0.43 -0.12 8.46
N THR A 15 -0.24 0.09 9.60
CA THR A 15 0.38 -0.09 10.92
C THR A 15 0.52 -1.57 11.30
N GLY A 16 1.64 -1.88 11.96
CA GLY A 16 2.06 -3.23 12.32
C GLY A 16 3.09 -3.83 11.36
N TYR A 17 3.75 -4.92 11.77
CA TYR A 17 4.71 -5.60 10.92
C TYR A 17 4.00 -6.37 9.79
N THR A 18 4.39 -6.08 8.55
CA THR A 18 3.93 -6.84 7.37
C THR A 18 5.07 -7.67 6.81
N ASP A 19 4.80 -8.92 6.44
CA ASP A 19 5.78 -9.71 5.70
C ASP A 19 5.92 -9.18 4.27
N LEU A 20 7.01 -8.49 3.97
CA LEU A 20 7.22 -7.88 2.65
C LEU A 20 7.46 -8.91 1.52
N ARG A 21 7.57 -10.20 1.86
CA ARG A 21 7.57 -11.31 0.88
C ARG A 21 6.21 -11.57 0.26
N PHE A 22 5.14 -11.04 0.85
CA PHE A 22 3.79 -11.15 0.31
C PHE A 22 3.65 -10.49 -1.06
N GLY A 23 2.91 -11.16 -1.95
CA GLY A 23 2.56 -10.65 -3.28
C GLY A 23 1.41 -9.66 -3.25
N LEU A 24 0.95 -9.26 -4.43
CA LEU A 24 -0.12 -8.27 -4.62
C LEU A 24 -1.40 -8.68 -3.89
N ASP A 25 -1.93 -9.88 -4.15
CA ASP A 25 -3.21 -10.33 -3.59
C ASP A 25 -3.20 -10.39 -2.06
N SER A 26 -2.10 -10.87 -1.47
CA SER A 26 -1.95 -10.97 -0.02
C SER A 26 -1.88 -9.59 0.64
N LEU A 27 -1.21 -8.63 0.00
CA LEU A 27 -1.12 -7.26 0.51
C LEU A 27 -2.46 -6.51 0.33
N ALA A 28 -3.13 -6.69 -0.81
CA ALA A 28 -4.47 -6.16 -1.06
C ALA A 28 -5.48 -6.67 -0.02
N ALA A 29 -5.44 -7.97 0.30
CA ALA A 29 -6.29 -8.56 1.33
C ALA A 29 -6.07 -7.94 2.72
N ILE A 30 -4.85 -7.52 3.06
CA ILE A 30 -4.57 -6.82 4.32
C ILE A 30 -5.25 -5.44 4.34
N ILE A 31 -5.19 -4.70 3.23
CA ILE A 31 -5.85 -3.39 3.10
C ILE A 31 -7.37 -3.57 3.20
N GLU A 32 -7.94 -4.48 2.40
CA GLU A 32 -9.36 -4.78 2.41
C GLU A 32 -9.86 -5.24 3.79
N SER A 33 -9.06 -6.03 4.52
CA SER A 33 -9.40 -6.45 5.88
C SER A 33 -9.40 -5.30 6.90
N LYS A 34 -8.60 -4.26 6.69
CA LYS A 34 -8.48 -3.12 7.62
C LYS A 34 -9.48 -2.02 7.33
N LEU A 35 -9.72 -1.70 6.06
CA LEU A 35 -10.56 -0.58 5.63
C LEU A 35 -11.96 -1.01 5.15
N GLY A 36 -12.12 -2.28 4.76
CA GLY A 36 -13.28 -2.74 4.01
C GLY A 36 -13.19 -2.37 2.52
N LYS A 37 -13.71 -3.24 1.66
CA LYS A 37 -13.55 -3.12 0.20
C LYS A 37 -14.16 -1.84 -0.40
N ASN A 38 -15.23 -1.32 0.21
CA ASN A 38 -15.94 -0.13 -0.27
C ASN A 38 -15.27 1.19 0.16
N SER A 39 -14.24 1.14 1.00
CA SER A 39 -13.56 2.32 1.55
C SER A 39 -12.23 2.64 0.84
N ILE A 40 -11.88 1.89 -0.21
CA ILE A 40 -10.66 2.10 -0.99
C ILE A 40 -10.95 3.14 -2.06
N GLU A 41 -10.21 4.25 -2.04
CA GLU A 41 -10.34 5.34 -3.00
C GLU A 41 -9.26 5.28 -4.10
N PRO A 42 -9.56 5.69 -5.34
CA PRO A 42 -8.55 5.92 -6.39
C PRO A 42 -7.44 6.88 -5.95
N ASP A 43 -6.29 6.75 -6.60
CA ASP A 43 -5.09 7.57 -6.38
C ASP A 43 -4.58 7.51 -4.94
N THR A 44 -4.73 6.34 -4.31
CA THR A 44 -4.32 6.10 -2.92
C THR A 44 -3.08 5.21 -2.87
N LEU A 45 -2.04 5.69 -2.16
CA LEU A 45 -0.81 4.96 -1.89
C LEU A 45 -0.86 4.31 -0.51
N TYR A 46 -0.72 2.99 -0.46
CA TYR A 46 -0.63 2.19 0.76
C TYR A 46 0.79 1.66 0.96
N MET A 47 1.43 2.05 2.06
CA MET A 47 2.79 1.63 2.41
C MET A 47 2.79 0.55 3.47
N PHE A 48 3.67 -0.43 3.29
CA PHE A 48 3.88 -1.54 4.20
C PHE A 48 5.32 -1.54 4.70
N CYS A 49 5.46 -1.68 6.02
CA CYS A 49 6.77 -1.79 6.67
C CYS A 49 6.99 -3.22 7.18
N GLY A 50 8.18 -3.74 6.89
CA GLY A 50 8.66 -5.00 7.46
C GLY A 50 9.18 -4.83 8.88
N ARG A 51 9.78 -5.91 9.42
CA ARG A 51 10.52 -5.83 10.70
C ARG A 51 11.79 -4.99 10.59
N ARG A 52 12.40 -4.95 9.39
CA ARG A 52 13.52 -4.07 9.11
C ARG A 52 12.98 -2.75 8.57
N THR A 53 13.53 -1.66 9.07
CA THR A 53 13.12 -0.29 8.72
C THR A 53 13.73 0.21 7.42
N ASP A 54 14.57 -0.59 6.76
CA ASP A 54 15.28 -0.24 5.53
C ASP A 54 14.51 -0.58 4.25
N ARG A 55 13.31 -1.19 4.37
CA ARG A 55 12.51 -1.61 3.22
C ARG A 55 11.05 -1.24 3.43
N ILE A 56 10.47 -0.64 2.41
CA ILE A 56 9.05 -0.32 2.33
C ILE A 56 8.53 -0.93 1.03
N LYS A 57 7.35 -1.52 1.09
CA LYS A 57 6.64 -1.99 -0.10
C LYS A 57 5.36 -1.20 -0.24
N CYS A 58 4.97 -0.93 -1.48
CA CYS A 58 3.86 -0.02 -1.74
C CYS A 58 2.83 -0.67 -2.67
N LEU A 59 1.55 -0.46 -2.36
CA LEU A 59 0.44 -0.71 -3.27
C LEU A 59 -0.22 0.62 -3.62
N VAL A 60 -0.52 0.83 -4.89
CA VAL A 60 -1.37 1.93 -5.35
C VAL A 60 -2.70 1.35 -5.80
N TRP A 61 -3.80 1.95 -5.37
CA TRP A 61 -5.09 1.69 -5.99
C TRP A 61 -5.32 2.71 -7.10
N GLU A 62 -5.14 2.26 -8.34
CA GLU A 62 -5.56 3.00 -9.53
C GLU A 62 -7.03 2.67 -9.81
N SER A 63 -7.73 3.56 -10.52
CA SER A 63 -9.16 3.51 -10.90
C SER A 63 -9.91 2.16 -10.81
N ASP A 64 -9.34 1.05 -11.28
CA ASP A 64 -9.94 -0.28 -11.30
C ASP A 64 -9.12 -1.41 -10.64
N GLY A 65 -7.97 -1.12 -10.02
CA GLY A 65 -7.12 -2.18 -9.48
C GLY A 65 -5.89 -1.75 -8.70
N TYR A 66 -5.28 -2.74 -8.03
CA TYR A 66 -4.02 -2.56 -7.34
C TYR A 66 -2.84 -2.67 -8.29
N LEU A 67 -1.89 -1.74 -8.17
CA LEU A 67 -0.56 -1.83 -8.73
C LEU A 67 0.46 -2.01 -7.62
N LEU A 68 1.37 -2.97 -7.81
CA LEU A 68 2.47 -3.20 -6.88
C LEU A 68 3.70 -2.40 -7.29
N LEU A 69 4.08 -1.46 -6.43
CA LEU A 69 5.32 -0.72 -6.55
C LEU A 69 6.40 -1.44 -5.73
N LEU A 70 7.48 -1.81 -6.43
CA LEU A 70 8.68 -2.39 -5.83
C LEU A 70 9.77 -1.32 -5.83
N GLU A 71 10.32 -1.02 -4.66
CA GLU A 71 11.61 -0.34 -4.50
C GLU A 71 12.55 -1.25 -3.70
#